data_AF-A0A3A6LRW3-F1
#
_entry.id   AF-A0A3A6LRW3-F1
#
_cell.length_a   1.000
_cell.length_b   1.000
_cell.length_c   1.000
_cell.angle_alpha   90.00
_cell.angle_beta   90.00
_cell.angle_gamma   90.00
#
_symmetry.space_group_name_H-M   'P 1'
#
loop_
_entity.id
_entity.type
_entity.pdbx_description
1 polymer ?
#
loop_
_entity_poly.entity_id
_entity_poly.type
_entity_poly.pdbx_seq_one_letter_code
_entity_poly.pdbx_strand_id
1 'polypeptide(L)'
;MNKGNTIEDFFCKQFIKSGYQDRFFFELSSNKKRVKAISRICHNMMDIINENKIVEVYNSTDLIHLTDRLRELSKEKEGYCIGFFELDQKWADISEAINAGIQSNFGFAIILSDGIACICEETGITNRRAVILHSISKLKE
;
A
#
# COMPACT_ATOMS: atom_id res chain seq x y z
N MET A 1 -2.59 3.54 27.38
CA MET A 1 -1.91 3.22 26.11
C MET A 1 -2.35 4.22 25.07
N ASN A 2 -1.49 5.18 24.74
CA ASN A 2 -1.75 6.17 23.69
C ASN A 2 -1.72 5.45 22.33
N LYS A 3 -2.90 5.39 21.68
CA LYS A 3 -3.11 4.87 20.31
C LYS A 3 -2.58 5.88 19.28
N GLY A 4 -1.26 6.05 19.24
CA GLY A 4 -0.59 7.02 18.37
C GLY A 4 0.36 6.35 17.39
N ASN A 5 -0.12 6.22 16.14
CA ASN A 5 0.66 6.13 14.90
C ASN A 5 1.46 4.85 14.65
N THR A 6 0.77 3.74 14.40
CA THR A 6 1.39 2.72 13.53
C THR A 6 1.47 3.26 12.08
N ILE A 7 2.41 2.74 11.30
CA ILE A 7 2.47 3.01 9.84
C ILE A 7 1.15 2.62 9.13
N GLU A 8 0.42 1.64 9.65
CA GLU A 8 -0.93 1.29 9.18
C GLU A 8 -1.98 2.36 9.52
N ASP A 9 -1.93 2.97 10.72
CA ASP A 9 -2.80 4.09 11.05
C ASP A 9 -2.54 5.29 10.13
N PHE A 10 -1.26 5.55 9.85
CA PHE A 10 -0.84 6.56 8.90
C PHE A 10 -1.37 6.27 7.50
N PHE A 11 -1.20 5.04 7.01
CA PHE A 11 -1.71 4.58 5.73
C PHE A 11 -3.21 4.85 5.59
N CYS A 12 -3.99 4.45 6.60
CA CYS A 12 -5.44 4.65 6.61
C CYS A 12 -5.82 6.13 6.55
N LYS A 13 -5.19 6.98 7.39
CA LYS A 13 -5.50 8.41 7.43
C LYS A 13 -5.14 9.14 6.14
N GLN A 14 -4.02 8.77 5.52
CA GLN A 14 -3.49 9.50 4.38
C GLN A 14 -4.05 9.02 3.04
N PHE A 15 -4.23 7.71 2.86
CA PHE A 15 -4.44 7.12 1.55
C PHE A 15 -5.79 6.43 1.37
N ILE A 16 -6.56 6.20 2.44
CA ILE A 16 -7.90 5.58 2.36
C ILE A 16 -8.98 6.66 2.45
N LYS A 17 -10.05 6.55 1.63
CA LYS A 17 -11.22 7.44 1.66
C LYS A 17 -11.84 7.43 3.06
N SER A 18 -12.29 8.59 3.55
CA SER A 18 -12.83 8.77 4.91
C SER A 18 -13.90 7.74 5.29
N GLY A 19 -14.81 7.40 4.36
CA GLY A 19 -15.86 6.40 4.57
C GLY A 19 -15.38 4.97 4.81
N TYR A 20 -14.10 4.66 4.52
CA TYR A 20 -13.47 3.36 4.75
C TYR A 20 -12.46 3.36 5.89
N GLN A 21 -12.06 4.52 6.44
CA GLN A 21 -10.97 4.62 7.42
C GLN A 21 -11.25 3.84 8.70
N ASP A 22 -12.39 4.06 9.36
CA ASP A 22 -12.79 3.34 10.59
C ASP A 22 -12.78 1.82 10.40
N ARG A 23 -13.24 1.38 9.22
CA ARG A 23 -13.24 -0.03 8.86
C ARG A 23 -11.83 -0.56 8.67
N PHE A 24 -10.97 0.18 7.98
CA PHE A 24 -9.56 -0.19 7.78
C PHE A 24 -8.78 -0.24 9.10
N PHE A 25 -8.94 0.74 9.99
CA PHE A 25 -8.35 0.69 11.34
C PHE A 25 -8.79 -0.57 12.10
N PHE A 26 -10.08 -0.89 12.05
CA PHE A 26 -10.60 -2.09 12.71
C PHE A 26 -10.09 -3.38 12.06
N GLU A 27 -10.05 -3.45 10.74
CA GLU A 27 -9.64 -4.65 10.00
C GLU A 27 -8.13 -4.89 10.12
N LEU A 28 -7.29 -3.85 10.09
CA LEU A 28 -5.84 -3.98 10.26
C LEU A 28 -5.40 -4.25 11.71
N SER A 29 -6.24 -3.92 12.70
CA SER A 29 -5.93 -4.10 14.13
C SER A 29 -5.62 -5.53 14.59
N SER A 30 -5.86 -6.56 13.77
CA SER A 30 -5.47 -7.94 14.11
C SER A 30 -5.30 -8.84 12.89
N ASN A 31 -4.41 -9.83 13.03
CA ASN A 31 -4.13 -10.82 11.99
C ASN A 31 -5.40 -11.50 11.43
N LYS A 32 -6.35 -11.83 12.30
CA LYS A 32 -7.60 -12.49 11.89
C LYS A 32 -8.47 -11.60 11.01
N LYS A 33 -8.45 -10.27 11.25
CA LYS A 33 -9.33 -9.33 10.55
C LYS A 33 -8.66 -8.73 9.31
N ARG A 34 -7.33 -8.65 9.29
CA ARG A 34 -6.55 -8.02 8.21
C ARG A 34 -6.82 -8.64 6.84
N VAL A 35 -7.11 -9.93 6.81
CA VAL A 35 -7.56 -10.64 5.60
C VAL A 35 -8.66 -9.85 4.87
N LYS A 36 -9.57 -9.19 5.61
CA LYS A 36 -10.63 -8.35 5.02
C LYS A 36 -10.10 -7.06 4.41
N ALA A 37 -9.18 -6.37 5.08
CA ALA A 37 -8.56 -5.15 4.56
C ALA A 37 -7.76 -5.47 3.29
N ILE A 38 -6.92 -6.51 3.31
CA ILE A 38 -6.14 -6.95 2.15
C ILE A 38 -7.06 -7.36 0.99
N SER A 39 -8.11 -8.15 1.25
CA SER A 39 -9.08 -8.53 0.21
C SER A 39 -9.76 -7.31 -0.45
N ARG A 40 -9.97 -6.21 0.29
CA ARG A 40 -10.44 -4.96 -0.32
C ARG A 40 -9.42 -4.34 -1.24
N ILE A 41 -8.14 -4.35 -0.86
CA ILE A 41 -7.05 -3.89 -1.73
C ILE A 41 -7.01 -4.73 -3.01
N CYS A 42 -7.18 -6.06 -2.89
CA CYS A 42 -7.21 -6.96 -4.04
C CYS A 42 -8.31 -6.60 -5.05
N HIS A 43 -9.54 -6.37 -4.59
CA HIS A 43 -10.71 -6.35 -5.48
C HIS A 43 -11.36 -4.98 -5.71
N ASN A 44 -11.15 -4.01 -4.80
CA ASN A 44 -11.87 -2.73 -4.80
C ASN A 44 -10.93 -1.53 -4.58
N MET A 45 -9.66 -1.63 -5.00
CA MET A 45 -8.63 -0.64 -4.73
C MET A 45 -9.08 0.80 -5.06
N MET A 46 -9.61 1.05 -6.25
CA MET A 46 -10.00 2.40 -6.66
C MET A 46 -11.18 2.97 -5.86
N ASP A 47 -12.04 2.12 -5.32
CA ASP A 47 -13.19 2.54 -4.52
C ASP A 47 -12.77 2.96 -3.10
N ILE A 48 -11.67 2.38 -2.59
CA ILE A 48 -11.23 2.58 -1.21
C ILE A 48 -10.13 3.63 -1.07
N ILE A 49 -9.31 3.86 -2.09
CA ILE A 49 -8.19 4.81 -2.02
C ILE A 49 -8.65 6.26 -2.23
N ASN A 50 -7.99 7.21 -1.59
CA ASN A 50 -8.24 8.62 -1.81
C ASN A 50 -7.65 9.06 -3.16
N GLU A 51 -8.49 9.14 -4.18
CA GLU A 51 -8.11 9.51 -5.55
C GLU A 51 -7.37 10.86 -5.66
N ASN A 52 -7.65 11.81 -4.76
CA ASN A 52 -6.94 13.10 -4.70
C ASN A 52 -5.45 12.97 -4.32
N LYS A 53 -5.02 11.79 -3.88
CA LYS A 53 -3.64 11.49 -3.54
C LYS A 53 -2.91 10.75 -4.64
N ILE A 54 -3.58 10.33 -5.70
CA ILE A 54 -2.96 9.61 -6.81
C ILE A 54 -2.04 10.58 -7.57
N VAL A 55 -0.79 10.19 -7.72
CA VAL A 55 0.20 10.91 -8.54
C VAL A 55 0.31 10.23 -9.90
N GLU A 56 0.44 8.91 -9.91
CA GLU A 56 0.64 8.12 -11.13
C GLU A 56 -0.14 6.80 -11.07
N VAL A 57 -0.55 6.33 -12.25
CA VAL A 57 -1.26 5.07 -12.46
C VAL A 57 -0.51 4.27 -13.53
N TYR A 58 -0.16 3.03 -13.21
CA TYR A 58 0.62 2.16 -14.07
C TYR A 58 -0.11 0.86 -14.37
N ASN A 59 0.27 0.24 -15.49
CA ASN A 59 0.07 -1.19 -15.65
C ASN A 59 1.15 -1.91 -14.84
N SER A 60 0.76 -2.74 -13.88
CA SER A 60 1.66 -3.30 -12.87
C SER A 60 2.61 -4.37 -13.41
N THR A 61 2.56 -4.69 -14.70
CA THR A 61 3.47 -5.68 -15.32
C THR A 61 4.89 -5.14 -15.47
N ASP A 62 5.10 -3.83 -15.30
CA ASP A 62 6.42 -3.20 -15.37
C ASP A 62 7.01 -2.96 -13.97
N LEU A 63 7.63 -4.01 -13.43
CA LEU A 63 8.25 -4.03 -12.09
C LEU A 63 9.41 -3.05 -11.96
N ILE A 64 10.23 -2.96 -13.01
CA ILE A 64 11.43 -2.12 -13.03
C ILE A 64 10.97 -0.66 -12.97
N HIS A 65 10.00 -0.30 -13.83
CA HIS A 65 9.47 1.04 -13.85
C HIS A 65 8.83 1.44 -12.52
N LEU A 66 8.00 0.58 -11.91
CA LEU A 66 7.36 0.89 -10.63
C LEU A 66 8.39 1.12 -9.51
N THR A 67 9.44 0.29 -9.47
CA THR A 67 10.53 0.40 -8.50
C THR A 67 11.32 1.70 -8.68
N ASP A 68 11.71 2.01 -9.92
CA ASP A 68 12.48 3.22 -10.23
C ASP A 68 11.69 4.47 -9.90
N ARG A 69 10.40 4.50 -10.23
CA ARG A 69 9.52 5.63 -9.91
C ARG A 69 9.35 5.84 -8.41
N LEU A 70 9.22 4.79 -7.61
CA LEU A 70 9.20 4.94 -6.15
C LEU A 70 10.53 5.49 -5.60
N ARG A 71 11.67 5.06 -6.16
CA ARG A 71 13.01 5.55 -5.77
C ARG A 71 13.27 6.99 -6.21
N GLU A 72 12.65 7.44 -7.29
CA GLU A 72 12.74 8.84 -7.73
C GLU A 72 11.87 9.77 -6.87
N LEU A 73 10.71 9.28 -6.41
CA LEU A 73 9.77 10.06 -5.61
C LEU A 73 10.15 10.08 -4.12
N SER A 74 10.74 8.99 -3.61
CA SER A 74 11.03 8.80 -2.19
C SER A 74 12.53 8.75 -1.92
N LYS A 75 12.92 9.21 -0.72
CA LYS A 75 14.28 9.00 -0.20
C LYS A 75 14.39 7.71 0.62
N GLU A 76 13.27 7.07 0.91
CA GLU A 76 13.21 5.83 1.67
C GLU A 76 13.76 4.68 0.82
N LYS A 77 14.44 3.75 1.50
CA LYS A 77 14.94 2.51 0.87
C LYS A 77 14.04 1.33 1.15
N GLU A 78 13.30 1.39 2.25
CA GLU A 78 12.43 0.34 2.73
C GLU A 78 10.99 0.83 2.79
N GLY A 79 10.06 -0.09 2.57
CA GLY A 79 8.63 0.16 2.69
C GLY A 79 7.96 -0.88 3.57
N TYR A 80 6.95 -0.42 4.31
CA TYR A 80 6.11 -1.29 5.10
C TYR A 80 5.08 -1.99 4.21
N CYS A 81 5.01 -3.32 4.31
CA CYS A 81 4.21 -4.16 3.44
C CYS A 81 2.87 -4.55 4.08
N ILE A 82 1.80 -4.47 3.29
CA ILE A 82 0.47 -5.00 3.63
C ILE A 82 0.02 -5.89 2.46
N GLY A 83 -0.22 -7.17 2.69
CA GLY A 83 -0.77 -8.05 1.66
C GLY A 83 -0.67 -9.55 1.97
N PHE A 84 -1.11 -10.39 1.03
CA PHE A 84 -1.09 -11.87 1.21
C PHE A 84 0.25 -12.49 0.77
N PHE A 85 1.36 -12.09 1.40
CA PHE A 85 2.71 -12.58 1.11
C PHE A 85 3.60 -12.54 2.36
N GLU A 86 4.80 -13.12 2.30
CA GLU A 86 5.67 -13.34 3.47
C GLU A 86 6.13 -12.05 4.19
N LEU A 87 6.01 -10.90 3.53
CA LEU A 87 6.40 -9.60 4.07
C LEU A 87 5.24 -8.83 4.72
N ASP A 88 4.02 -9.39 4.81
CA ASP A 88 2.91 -8.73 5.52
C ASP A 88 3.33 -8.27 6.93
N GLN A 89 3.07 -6.99 7.23
CA GLN A 89 3.46 -6.29 8.45
C GLN A 89 4.97 -6.14 8.69
N LYS A 90 5.80 -6.24 7.65
CA LYS A 90 7.25 -6.06 7.74
C LYS A 90 7.72 -4.88 6.89
N TRP A 91 8.86 -4.34 7.28
CA TRP A 91 9.67 -3.47 6.45
C TRP A 91 10.58 -4.33 5.56
N ALA A 92 10.73 -3.95 4.30
CA ALA A 92 11.62 -4.59 3.36
C ALA A 92 12.11 -3.58 2.32
N ASP A 93 13.24 -3.86 1.65
CA ASP A 93 13.70 -3.05 0.52
C ASP A 93 12.58 -2.91 -0.52
N ILE A 94 12.43 -1.73 -1.11
CA ILE A 94 11.36 -1.44 -2.07
C ILE A 94 11.32 -2.47 -3.22
N SER A 95 12.47 -2.89 -3.74
CA SER A 95 12.52 -3.89 -4.81
C SER A 95 12.07 -5.27 -4.33
N GLU A 96 12.48 -5.67 -3.13
CA GLU A 96 12.06 -6.94 -2.54
C GLU A 96 10.54 -6.95 -2.29
N ALA A 97 10.02 -5.87 -1.70
CA ALA A 97 8.61 -5.68 -1.41
C ALA A 97 7.74 -5.73 -2.67
N ILE A 98 8.14 -5.00 -3.74
CA ILE A 98 7.42 -5.02 -5.02
C ILE A 98 7.47 -6.41 -5.64
N ASN A 99 8.65 -7.03 -5.68
CA ASN A 99 8.82 -8.33 -6.31
C ASN A 99 7.98 -9.41 -5.59
N ALA A 100 8.06 -9.49 -4.26
CA ALA A 100 7.26 -10.43 -3.47
C ALA A 100 5.76 -10.18 -3.63
N GLY A 101 5.32 -8.91 -3.56
CA GLY A 101 3.93 -8.53 -3.74
C GLY A 101 3.39 -8.93 -5.12
N ILE A 102 4.18 -8.75 -6.18
CA ILE A 102 3.75 -9.11 -7.53
C ILE A 102 3.73 -10.63 -7.73
N GLN A 103 4.76 -11.34 -7.26
CA GLN A 103 4.85 -12.80 -7.35
C GLN A 103 3.74 -13.51 -6.56
N SER A 104 3.17 -12.85 -5.53
CA SER A 104 2.04 -13.38 -4.78
C SER A 104 0.75 -13.54 -5.60
N ASN A 105 0.65 -12.86 -6.75
CA ASN A 105 -0.58 -12.72 -7.55
C ASN A 105 -1.76 -12.04 -6.83
N PHE A 106 -1.59 -11.59 -5.58
CA PHE A 106 -2.60 -10.84 -4.83
C PHE A 106 -2.36 -9.33 -4.85
N GLY A 107 -3.38 -8.57 -4.47
CA GLY A 107 -3.22 -7.15 -4.20
C GLY A 107 -2.40 -6.88 -2.95
N PHE A 108 -1.68 -5.77 -2.95
CA PHE A 108 -0.80 -5.35 -1.86
C PHE A 108 -0.66 -3.84 -1.76
N ALA A 109 -0.14 -3.37 -0.63
CA ALA A 109 0.32 -2.00 -0.44
C ALA A 109 1.74 -1.98 0.13
N ILE A 110 2.53 -1.03 -0.32
CA ILE A 110 3.86 -0.68 0.20
C ILE A 110 3.79 0.77 0.64
N ILE A 111 4.09 1.05 1.91
CA ILE A 111 3.97 2.36 2.51
C ILE A 111 5.34 2.85 2.92
N LEU A 112 5.73 4.01 2.41
CA LEU A 112 6.97 4.71 2.72
C LEU A 112 6.68 5.77 3.79
N SER A 113 7.58 5.90 4.77
CA SER A 113 7.43 6.80 5.92
C SER A 113 7.37 8.27 5.51
N ASP A 114 7.91 8.62 4.34
CA ASP A 114 7.95 9.99 3.82
C ASP A 114 6.67 10.45 3.11
N GLY A 115 5.60 9.65 3.17
CA GLY A 115 4.29 10.01 2.66
C GLY A 115 3.98 9.50 1.26
N ILE A 116 4.72 8.51 0.78
CA ILE A 116 4.43 7.81 -0.46
C ILE A 116 3.85 6.43 -0.16
N ALA A 117 2.89 5.99 -0.98
CA ALA A 117 2.41 4.62 -0.96
C ALA A 117 2.25 4.08 -2.38
N CYS A 118 2.63 2.83 -2.60
CA CYS A 118 2.29 2.08 -3.79
C CYS A 118 1.21 1.07 -3.44
N ILE A 119 0.10 1.07 -4.16
CA ILE A 119 -0.98 0.09 -3.98
C ILE A 119 -1.22 -0.61 -5.31
N CYS A 120 -1.34 -1.92 -5.27
CA CYS A 120 -1.56 -2.74 -6.44
C CYS A 120 -2.73 -3.67 -6.21
N GLU A 121 -3.63 -3.79 -7.18
CA GLU A 121 -4.76 -4.71 -7.14
C GLU A 121 -4.32 -6.15 -7.45
N GLU A 122 -5.24 -7.12 -7.38
CA GLU A 122 -4.99 -8.53 -7.72
C GLU A 122 -4.76 -8.75 -9.23
N THR A 123 -4.02 -9.81 -9.61
CA THR A 123 -3.86 -10.19 -11.01
C THR A 123 -5.11 -10.85 -11.59
N GLY A 124 -5.89 -10.09 -12.37
CA GLY A 124 -6.74 -10.63 -13.45
C GLY A 124 -5.94 -10.71 -14.75
N ILE A 125 -6.25 -11.67 -15.63
CA ILE A 125 -5.42 -12.16 -16.75
C ILE A 125 -4.82 -11.08 -17.70
N THR A 126 -5.33 -9.84 -17.75
CA THR A 126 -4.64 -8.69 -18.38
C THR A 126 -5.12 -7.36 -17.75
N ASN A 127 -4.26 -6.33 -17.68
CA ASN A 127 -4.52 -4.95 -17.17
C ASN A 127 -4.56 -4.75 -15.64
N ARG A 128 -3.57 -5.25 -14.92
CA ARG A 128 -3.43 -4.97 -13.48
C ARG A 128 -2.99 -3.53 -13.23
N ARG A 129 -3.65 -2.85 -12.30
CA ARG A 129 -3.34 -1.47 -11.94
C ARG A 129 -2.45 -1.39 -10.71
N ALA A 130 -1.37 -0.61 -10.82
CA ALA A 130 -0.65 -0.08 -9.68
C ALA A 130 -0.87 1.43 -9.62
N VAL A 131 -0.99 1.97 -8.41
CA VAL A 131 -1.11 3.40 -8.18
C VAL A 131 -0.04 3.85 -7.20
N ILE A 132 0.61 4.97 -7.50
CA ILE A 132 1.44 5.67 -6.54
C ILE A 132 0.62 6.83 -5.98
N LEU A 133 0.53 6.87 -4.65
CA LEU A 133 -0.12 7.94 -3.90
C LEU A 133 0.91 8.75 -3.13
N HIS A 134 0.66 10.04 -2.98
CA HIS A 134 1.52 10.95 -2.23
C HIS A 134 0.71 11.83 -1.27
N SER A 135 1.20 11.93 -0.04
CA SER A 135 0.72 12.85 0.98
C SER A 135 1.84 13.79 1.40
N ILE A 136 1.51 15.07 1.58
CA ILE A 136 2.41 16.05 2.19
C ILE A 136 2.73 15.72 3.66
N SER A 137 1.89 14.90 4.30
CA SER A 137 2.11 14.42 5.66
C SER A 137 3.10 13.25 5.62
N LYS A 138 4.07 13.29 6.52
CA LYS A 138 5.02 12.18 6.75
C LYS A 138 4.68 11.46 8.05
N LEU A 139 5.04 10.19 8.15
CA LEU A 139 5.03 9.51 9.44
C LEU A 139 6.05 10.22 10.34
N LYS A 140 5.58 10.73 11.49
CA LYS A 140 6.48 11.31 12.49
C LYS A 140 7.17 10.16 13.22
N GLU A 141 8.50 10.19 13.25
CA GLU A 141 9.33 9.36 14.14
C GLU A 141 8.97 9.59 15.62
#